data_AF-A0A4V3A5D2-F1
#
_entry.id   AF-A0A4V3A5D2-F1
#
_cell.length_a   1.000
_cell.length_b   1.000
_cell.length_c   1.000
_cell.angle_alpha   90.00
_cell.angle_beta   90.00
_cell.angle_gamma   90.00
#
_symmetry.space_group_name_H-M   'P 1'
#
loop_
_entity.id
_entity.type
_entity.pdbx_description
1 polymer ?
#
loop_
_entity_poly.entity_id
_entity_poly.type
_entity_poly.pdbx_seq_one_letter_code
_entity_poly.pdbx_strand_id
1 'polypeptide(L)'
;MNKLILTVLCFMSSVFFACKQQELRMDPEYYSSDEEDRIYNSMVPVPPAGTKPLVSFDYAIKHLLRSKSDYEILESFISSILTHYGGPEIEILELLESETNKGSKKEKGSLVDMLVKDKKGNKYIVEIERNIKRSFFHKALYTTSRTIVDSLAAGMDYSTIKKVYHINLLYFTPDKNMSSLCRGKTIYHDINNEEIDIVLELDERDRNGNKIVVHASNVTPDYFIISIPEFEKSESTSVLEDWFYILKNDTVPEIEHLPQSCIKKIENKLTYLKLPEEKKNAYQRYILRQTEKQIDINRARREGKEEGIKEGEEKAKKEFDQKNQERKRRKISNRVADGLGPDDIKKIFCDDSDYDEAEIDKMIKEAKNSRSRATRSHG
;
A
#
# COMPACT_ATOMS: atom_id res chain seq x y z
N MET A 1 -30.51 -34.01 10.48
CA MET A 1 -30.26 -34.43 9.08
C MET A 1 -29.45 -33.43 8.25
N ASN A 2 -29.60 -32.10 8.42
CA ASN A 2 -28.92 -31.11 7.56
C ASN A 2 -27.41 -30.87 7.78
N LYS A 3 -26.86 -31.12 8.98
CA LYS A 3 -25.40 -30.92 9.21
C LYS A 3 -24.54 -31.97 8.52
N LEU A 4 -25.00 -33.22 8.47
CA LEU A 4 -24.25 -34.32 7.85
C LEU A 4 -24.15 -34.14 6.32
N ILE A 5 -25.23 -33.67 5.70
CA ILE A 5 -25.29 -33.41 4.24
C ILE A 5 -24.34 -32.26 3.86
N LEU A 6 -24.27 -31.20 4.66
CA LEU A 6 -23.39 -30.06 4.39
C LEU A 6 -21.90 -30.44 4.55
N THR A 7 -21.56 -31.25 5.55
CA THR A 7 -20.19 -31.76 5.73
C THR A 7 -19.78 -32.68 4.57
N VAL A 8 -20.67 -33.55 4.10
CA VAL A 8 -20.41 -34.42 2.94
C VAL A 8 -20.25 -33.61 1.65
N LEU A 9 -21.04 -32.54 1.45
CA LEU A 9 -20.89 -31.63 0.30
C LEU A 9 -19.57 -30.85 0.33
N CYS A 10 -19.13 -30.36 1.51
CA CYS A 10 -17.82 -29.72 1.65
C CYS A 10 -16.66 -30.69 1.41
N PHE A 11 -16.79 -31.95 1.87
CA PHE A 11 -15.78 -32.98 1.64
C PHE A 11 -15.70 -33.39 0.16
N MET A 12 -16.86 -33.56 -0.50
CA MET A 12 -16.89 -33.87 -1.93
C MET A 12 -16.35 -32.71 -2.77
N SER A 13 -16.62 -31.45 -2.40
CA SER A 13 -16.05 -30.28 -3.08
C SER A 13 -14.53 -30.19 -2.96
N SER A 14 -13.97 -30.55 -1.81
CA SER A 14 -12.51 -30.52 -1.58
C SER A 14 -11.80 -31.69 -2.28
N VAL A 15 -12.43 -32.87 -2.32
CA VAL A 15 -11.93 -34.02 -3.09
C VAL A 15 -12.02 -33.77 -4.60
N PHE A 16 -13.09 -33.17 -5.10
CA PHE A 16 -13.18 -32.79 -6.53
C PHE A 16 -12.16 -31.71 -6.92
N PHE A 17 -11.87 -30.75 -6.03
CA PHE A 17 -10.84 -29.74 -6.26
C PHE A 17 -9.44 -30.36 -6.31
N ALA A 18 -9.15 -31.30 -5.39
CA ALA A 18 -7.89 -32.04 -5.36
C ALA A 18 -7.71 -32.96 -6.59
N CYS A 19 -8.75 -33.68 -7.01
CA CYS A 19 -8.71 -34.51 -8.23
C CYS A 19 -8.51 -33.66 -9.49
N LYS A 20 -9.11 -32.47 -9.56
CA LYS A 20 -8.97 -31.58 -10.72
C LYS A 20 -7.58 -30.93 -10.82
N GLN A 21 -6.89 -30.70 -9.70
CA GLN A 21 -5.48 -30.31 -9.70
C GLN A 21 -4.57 -31.42 -10.24
N GLN A 22 -4.86 -32.67 -9.90
CA GLN A 22 -4.09 -33.84 -10.35
C GLN A 22 -4.28 -34.13 -11.85
N GLU A 23 -5.48 -33.86 -12.38
CA GLU A 23 -5.82 -34.03 -13.81
C GLU A 23 -5.21 -32.93 -14.70
N LEU A 24 -4.97 -31.73 -14.16
CA LEU A 24 -4.40 -30.59 -14.88
C LEU A 24 -2.87 -30.58 -14.98
N ARG A 25 -2.16 -31.57 -14.42
CA ARG A 25 -0.69 -31.55 -14.28
C ARG A 25 -0.16 -30.19 -13.77
N MET A 26 -0.92 -29.53 -12.90
CA MET A 26 -0.40 -28.41 -12.14
C MET A 26 0.40 -29.00 -11.00
N ASP A 27 1.66 -29.37 -11.29
CA ASP A 27 2.62 -29.54 -10.19
C ASP A 27 2.59 -28.22 -9.41
N PRO A 28 2.39 -28.24 -8.08
CA PRO A 28 2.64 -27.05 -7.29
C PRO A 28 4.10 -26.69 -7.56
N GLU A 29 4.35 -25.60 -8.28
CA GLU A 29 5.65 -24.94 -8.30
C GLU A 29 5.93 -24.52 -6.86
N TYR A 30 6.44 -25.46 -6.08
CA TYR A 30 7.07 -25.21 -4.81
C TYR A 30 8.32 -24.41 -5.16
N TYR A 31 8.46 -23.24 -4.54
CA TYR A 31 9.73 -22.54 -4.56
C TYR A 31 10.85 -23.53 -4.16
N SER A 32 12.05 -23.38 -4.73
CA SER A 32 13.19 -24.05 -4.09
C SER A 32 13.24 -23.55 -2.65
N SER A 33 13.62 -24.42 -1.70
CA SER A 33 13.78 -24.06 -0.29
C SER A 33 14.53 -22.73 -0.11
N ASP A 34 15.43 -22.40 -1.03
CA ASP A 34 16.23 -21.18 -1.03
C ASP A 34 15.45 -19.87 -1.23
N GLU A 35 14.27 -19.88 -1.85
CA GLU A 35 13.45 -18.67 -2.05
C GLU A 35 12.51 -18.44 -0.86
N GLU A 36 11.93 -19.50 -0.30
CA GLU A 36 11.23 -19.43 1.00
C GLU A 36 12.20 -19.02 2.11
N ASP A 37 13.40 -19.61 2.14
CA ASP A 37 14.45 -19.25 3.10
C ASP A 37 14.95 -17.82 2.87
N ARG A 38 15.09 -17.35 1.63
CA ARG A 38 15.43 -15.94 1.37
C ARG A 38 14.34 -14.99 1.85
N ILE A 39 13.08 -15.31 1.58
CA ILE A 39 11.94 -14.47 1.99
C ILE A 39 11.80 -14.47 3.51
N TYR A 40 11.94 -15.63 4.16
CA TYR A 40 11.96 -15.78 5.62
C TYR A 40 13.15 -15.03 6.25
N ASN A 41 14.37 -15.22 5.75
CA ASN A 41 15.58 -14.54 6.23
C ASN A 41 15.59 -13.04 5.93
N SER A 42 14.83 -12.56 4.93
CA SER A 42 14.65 -11.12 4.69
C SER A 42 13.66 -10.47 5.66
N MET A 43 12.80 -11.25 6.31
CA MET A 43 11.72 -10.76 7.17
C MET A 43 11.93 -11.04 8.66
N VAL A 44 12.72 -12.04 9.01
CA VAL A 44 13.29 -12.15 10.35
C VAL A 44 14.58 -11.34 10.30
N PRO A 45 14.62 -10.10 10.81
CA PRO A 45 15.87 -9.35 10.84
C PRO A 45 16.90 -10.21 11.56
N VAL A 46 17.96 -10.56 10.85
CA VAL A 46 19.14 -11.15 11.47
C VAL A 46 19.82 -9.98 12.17
N PRO A 47 19.73 -9.87 13.51
CA PRO A 47 20.32 -8.75 14.23
C PRO A 47 21.81 -8.66 13.88
N PRO A 48 22.39 -7.46 13.67
CA PRO A 48 23.83 -7.30 13.54
C PRO A 48 24.55 -8.07 14.66
N ALA A 49 25.64 -8.75 14.32
CA ALA A 49 26.36 -9.61 15.26
C ALA A 49 26.72 -8.82 16.54
N GLY A 50 26.19 -9.25 17.70
CA GLY A 50 26.37 -8.58 18.99
C GLY A 50 25.16 -7.77 19.48
N THR A 51 24.11 -7.60 18.68
CA THR A 51 22.89 -6.87 19.09
C THR A 51 21.80 -7.81 19.65
N LYS A 52 20.97 -7.30 20.56
CA LYS A 52 19.84 -8.05 21.14
C LYS A 52 18.61 -7.87 20.26
N PRO A 53 18.06 -8.92 19.63
CA PRO A 53 16.89 -8.77 18.77
C PRO A 53 15.68 -8.34 19.59
N LEU A 54 15.05 -7.24 19.17
CA LEU A 54 13.76 -6.81 19.66
C LEU A 54 12.65 -7.47 18.83
N VAL A 55 11.48 -7.51 19.44
CA VAL A 55 10.23 -7.73 18.74
C VAL A 55 9.93 -6.51 17.88
N SER A 56 9.45 -6.75 16.66
CA SER A 56 9.20 -5.67 15.72
C SER A 56 8.26 -4.61 16.27
N PHE A 57 8.59 -3.34 16.04
CA PHE A 57 7.88 -2.25 16.70
C PHE A 57 6.40 -2.19 16.27
N ASP A 58 6.07 -2.60 15.05
CA ASP A 58 4.69 -2.71 14.60
C ASP A 58 3.87 -3.75 15.39
N TYR A 59 4.47 -4.89 15.74
CA TYR A 59 3.86 -5.84 16.65
C TYR A 59 3.77 -5.27 18.07
N ALA A 60 4.82 -4.57 18.51
CA ALA A 60 4.89 -3.97 19.83
C ALA A 60 3.77 -2.93 20.06
N ILE A 61 3.55 -2.01 19.12
CA ILE A 61 2.44 -1.04 19.18
C ILE A 61 1.11 -1.76 19.32
N LYS A 62 0.89 -2.84 18.54
CA LYS A 62 -0.39 -3.55 18.51
C LYS A 62 -0.65 -4.36 19.78
N HIS A 63 0.38 -4.95 20.37
CA HIS A 63 0.20 -6.02 21.37
C HIS A 63 0.96 -5.83 22.69
N LEU A 64 2.06 -5.07 22.71
CA LEU A 64 2.95 -4.98 23.88
C LEU A 64 2.87 -3.63 24.58
N LEU A 65 2.72 -2.53 23.84
CA LEU A 65 2.73 -1.15 24.33
C LEU A 65 1.30 -0.66 24.66
N ARG A 66 0.64 -1.36 25.59
CA ARG A 66 -0.78 -1.15 25.93
C ARG A 66 -1.03 -0.70 27.37
N SER A 67 0.01 -0.53 28.17
CA SER A 67 -0.11 -0.21 29.60
C SER A 67 0.55 1.12 29.94
N LYS A 68 0.14 1.74 31.05
CA LYS A 68 0.69 3.03 31.51
C LYS A 68 2.22 3.01 31.69
N SER A 69 2.81 1.86 32.03
CA SER A 69 4.27 1.74 32.15
C SER A 69 5.01 1.96 30.82
N ASP A 70 4.29 1.80 29.71
CA ASP A 70 4.81 1.88 28.35
C ASP A 70 4.70 3.30 27.76
N TYR A 71 4.06 4.24 28.46
CA TYR A 71 3.80 5.59 27.94
C TYR A 71 5.08 6.32 27.57
N GLU A 72 6.15 6.20 28.36
CA GLU A 72 7.44 6.85 28.05
C GLU A 72 8.00 6.43 26.67
N ILE A 73 7.81 5.17 26.27
CA ILE A 73 8.22 4.67 24.95
C ILE A 73 7.42 5.39 23.85
N LEU A 74 6.11 5.49 24.03
CA LEU A 74 5.20 6.11 23.08
C LEU A 74 5.34 7.64 23.03
N GLU A 75 5.53 8.28 24.18
CA GLU A 75 5.80 9.70 24.33
C GLU A 75 7.09 10.09 23.63
N SER A 76 8.17 9.32 23.86
CA SER A 76 9.45 9.55 23.17
C SER A 76 9.31 9.43 21.66
N PHE A 77 8.63 8.37 21.18
CA PHE A 77 8.41 8.15 19.75
C PHE A 77 7.57 9.25 19.08
N ILE A 78 6.43 9.61 19.67
CA ILE A 78 5.55 10.63 19.10
C ILE A 78 6.22 12.01 19.21
N SER A 79 6.83 12.32 20.35
CA SER A 79 7.50 13.61 20.56
C SER A 79 8.65 13.80 19.60
N SER A 80 9.46 12.76 19.30
CA SER A 80 10.56 12.89 18.34
C SER A 80 10.11 13.28 16.94
N ILE A 81 8.92 12.82 16.52
CA ILE A 81 8.32 13.21 15.22
C ILE A 81 7.88 14.68 15.27
N LEU A 82 7.22 15.10 16.34
CA LEU A 82 6.68 16.46 16.45
C LEU A 82 7.78 17.51 16.61
N THR A 83 8.75 17.27 17.50
CA THR A 83 9.83 18.22 17.81
C THR A 83 10.75 18.44 16.62
N HIS A 84 10.96 17.41 15.78
CA HIS A 84 11.71 17.54 14.53
C HIS A 84 11.14 18.63 13.59
N TYR A 85 9.83 18.92 13.68
CA TYR A 85 9.17 19.98 12.89
C TYR A 85 8.73 21.18 13.74
N GLY A 86 9.37 21.41 14.89
CA GLY A 86 9.09 22.54 15.78
C GLY A 86 7.79 22.41 16.59
N GLY A 87 7.19 21.22 16.63
CA GLY A 87 6.05 20.91 17.48
C GLY A 87 6.44 20.66 18.94
N PRO A 88 5.46 20.60 19.85
CA PRO A 88 5.73 20.35 21.26
C PRO A 88 5.98 18.86 21.54
N GLU A 89 6.69 18.59 22.64
CA GLU A 89 6.64 17.27 23.29
C GLU A 89 5.25 16.99 23.85
N ILE A 90 4.92 15.71 23.98
CA ILE A 90 3.62 15.26 24.46
C ILE A 90 3.75 14.51 25.77
N GLU A 91 2.69 14.56 26.57
CA GLU A 91 2.51 13.71 27.74
C GLU A 91 1.18 12.98 27.60
N ILE A 92 1.22 11.65 27.59
CA ILE A 92 0.06 10.80 27.33
C ILE A 92 -0.82 10.77 28.58
N LEU A 93 -2.10 11.11 28.38
CA LEU A 93 -3.14 10.93 29.38
C LEU A 93 -3.64 9.48 29.37
N GLU A 94 -4.04 9.00 28.20
CA GLU A 94 -4.68 7.70 28.04
C GLU A 94 -4.52 7.12 26.63
N LEU A 95 -4.51 5.79 26.55
CA LEU A 95 -4.76 5.06 25.31
C LEU A 95 -6.27 4.89 25.17
N LEU A 96 -6.81 5.31 24.04
CA LEU A 96 -8.22 5.18 23.72
C LEU A 96 -8.49 3.83 23.03
N GLU A 97 -9.73 3.37 23.08
CA GLU A 97 -10.14 2.18 22.33
C GLU A 97 -9.90 2.38 20.83
N SER A 98 -9.32 1.37 20.20
CA SER A 98 -8.87 1.43 18.81
C SER A 98 -9.98 1.17 17.79
N GLU A 99 -11.17 0.75 18.25
CA GLU A 99 -12.36 0.61 17.42
C GLU A 99 -13.21 1.86 17.54
N THR A 100 -13.50 2.51 16.41
CA THR A 100 -14.51 3.58 16.43
C THR A 100 -15.90 2.95 16.55
N ASN A 101 -16.68 3.45 17.51
CA ASN A 101 -18.04 2.97 17.75
C ASN A 101 -18.86 3.12 16.46
N LYS A 102 -19.42 2.01 15.95
CA LYS A 102 -20.42 2.06 14.88
C LYS A 102 -21.68 2.69 15.45
N GLY A 103 -21.96 3.94 15.10
CA GLY A 103 -23.18 4.64 15.51
C GLY A 103 -24.45 3.98 14.96
N SER A 104 -24.32 3.22 13.86
CA SER A 104 -25.39 2.43 13.26
C SER A 104 -24.85 1.20 12.51
N LYS A 105 -25.70 0.20 12.25
CA LYS A 105 -25.33 -1.01 11.46
C LYS A 105 -24.83 -0.71 10.03
N LYS A 106 -25.09 0.50 9.51
CA LYS A 106 -24.68 0.94 8.18
C LYS A 106 -23.35 1.69 8.17
N GLU A 107 -22.82 2.08 9.32
CA GLU A 107 -21.56 2.82 9.41
C GLU A 107 -20.35 1.91 9.27
N LYS A 108 -19.36 2.41 8.52
CA LYS A 108 -18.07 1.74 8.34
C LYS A 108 -17.26 1.92 9.62
N GLY A 109 -17.02 0.82 10.35
CA GLY A 109 -16.07 0.87 11.46
C GLY A 109 -14.67 1.17 10.92
N SER A 110 -13.89 1.96 11.65
CA SER A 110 -12.44 2.03 11.46
C SER A 110 -11.76 1.39 12.66
N LEU A 111 -10.81 0.50 12.40
CA LEU A 111 -9.93 -0.06 13.41
C LEU A 111 -8.56 0.57 13.16
N VAL A 112 -8.09 1.35 14.12
CA VAL A 112 -6.74 1.90 14.11
C VAL A 112 -5.80 0.98 14.88
N ASP A 113 -4.49 1.06 14.64
CA ASP A 113 -3.56 0.22 15.41
C ASP A 113 -3.33 0.79 16.81
N MET A 114 -3.36 2.12 16.96
CA MET A 114 -3.29 2.79 18.25
C MET A 114 -3.92 4.18 18.18
N LEU A 115 -4.68 4.52 19.22
CA LEU A 115 -5.22 5.87 19.43
C LEU A 115 -4.78 6.36 20.81
N VAL A 116 -4.09 7.50 20.83
CA VAL A 116 -3.52 8.09 22.04
C VAL A 116 -4.14 9.46 22.26
N LYS A 117 -4.39 9.83 23.51
CA LYS A 117 -4.79 11.18 23.91
C LYS A 117 -3.75 11.77 24.85
N ASP A 118 -3.27 12.97 24.55
CA ASP A 118 -2.36 13.71 25.44
C ASP A 118 -3.12 14.44 26.56
N LYS A 119 -2.37 15.01 27.52
CA LYS A 119 -2.94 15.84 28.60
C LYS A 119 -3.60 17.14 28.11
N LYS A 120 -3.30 17.61 26.90
CA LYS A 120 -3.94 18.79 26.27
C LYS A 120 -5.24 18.42 25.54
N GLY A 121 -5.54 17.13 25.42
CA GLY A 121 -6.70 16.57 24.75
C GLY A 121 -6.52 16.31 23.25
N ASN A 122 -5.34 16.58 22.69
CA ASN A 122 -5.01 16.24 21.31
C ASN A 122 -4.99 14.72 21.15
N LYS A 123 -5.29 14.25 19.94
CA LYS A 123 -5.33 12.82 19.63
C LYS A 123 -4.26 12.45 18.62
N TYR A 124 -3.66 11.28 18.80
CA TYR A 124 -2.62 10.74 17.94
C TYR A 124 -3.07 9.36 17.47
N ILE A 125 -3.35 9.26 16.18
CA ILE A 125 -3.59 7.99 15.50
C ILE A 125 -2.24 7.49 15.02
N VAL A 126 -1.89 6.24 15.35
CA VAL A 126 -0.77 5.54 14.74
C VAL A 126 -1.31 4.35 13.96
N GLU A 127 -1.10 4.35 12.65
CA GLU A 127 -1.47 3.25 11.74
C GLU A 127 -0.22 2.65 11.10
N ILE A 128 -0.19 1.33 10.97
CA ILE A 128 0.86 0.59 10.29
C ILE A 128 0.32 -0.02 9.01
N GLU A 129 0.98 0.27 7.89
CA GLU A 129 0.64 -0.27 6.58
C GLU A 129 1.83 -1.02 5.98
N ARG A 130 1.62 -2.31 5.68
CA ARG A 130 2.62 -3.19 5.05
C ARG A 130 2.45 -3.32 3.54
N ASN A 131 1.36 -2.79 2.98
CA ASN A 131 1.04 -2.92 1.57
C ASN A 131 0.47 -1.62 1.00
N ILE A 132 0.87 -1.29 -0.23
CA ILE A 132 0.26 -0.20 -1.01
C ILE A 132 -1.22 -0.49 -1.24
N LYS A 133 -2.07 0.45 -0.88
CA LYS A 133 -3.51 0.44 -1.18
C LYS A 133 -3.88 1.72 -1.91
N ARG A 134 -4.61 1.60 -3.03
CA ARG A 134 -5.15 2.77 -3.76
C ARG A 134 -6.00 3.68 -2.87
N SER A 135 -6.65 3.10 -1.86
CA SER A 135 -7.50 3.81 -0.90
C SER A 135 -6.74 4.33 0.32
N PHE A 136 -5.40 4.34 0.34
CA PHE A 136 -4.59 4.73 1.51
C PHE A 136 -5.00 6.11 2.05
N PHE A 137 -4.90 7.16 1.23
CA PHE A 137 -5.28 8.52 1.63
C PHE A 137 -6.75 8.65 1.99
N HIS A 138 -7.63 7.93 1.30
CA HIS A 138 -9.07 7.91 1.61
C HIS A 138 -9.34 7.30 2.99
N LYS A 139 -8.62 6.23 3.36
CA LYS A 139 -8.71 5.62 4.69
C LYS A 139 -8.14 6.57 5.75
N ALA A 140 -6.98 7.17 5.49
CA ALA A 140 -6.37 8.12 6.41
C ALA A 140 -7.32 9.29 6.72
N LEU A 141 -7.90 9.88 5.67
CA LEU A 141 -8.93 10.93 5.79
C LEU A 141 -10.14 10.43 6.59
N TYR A 142 -10.71 9.29 6.23
CA TYR A 142 -11.88 8.73 6.90
C TYR A 142 -11.63 8.50 8.40
N THR A 143 -10.50 7.86 8.75
CA THR A 143 -10.12 7.60 10.14
C THR A 143 -9.93 8.89 10.93
N THR A 144 -9.24 9.89 10.36
CA THR A 144 -9.04 11.19 11.00
C THR A 144 -10.36 11.90 11.22
N SER A 145 -11.19 12.03 10.17
CA SER A 145 -12.51 12.67 10.27
C SER A 145 -13.40 11.96 11.27
N ARG A 146 -13.38 10.62 11.31
CA ARG A 146 -14.16 9.86 12.27
C ARG A 146 -13.70 10.10 13.70
N THR A 147 -12.39 10.10 13.93
CA THR A 147 -11.80 10.44 15.24
C THR A 147 -12.24 11.83 15.71
N ILE A 148 -12.31 12.81 14.81
CA ILE A 148 -12.81 14.17 15.13
C ILE A 148 -14.29 14.12 15.54
N VAL A 149 -15.13 13.46 14.74
CA VAL A 149 -16.57 13.36 15.03
C VAL A 149 -16.82 12.64 16.35
N ASP A 150 -16.16 11.51 16.59
CA ASP A 150 -16.31 10.73 17.84
C ASP A 150 -15.81 11.50 19.07
N SER A 151 -15.02 12.56 18.87
CA SER A 151 -14.57 13.45 19.95
C SER A 151 -15.63 14.45 20.40
N LEU A 152 -16.72 14.62 19.64
CA LEU A 152 -17.71 15.67 19.86
C LEU A 152 -19.10 15.06 20.13
N ALA A 153 -19.46 14.98 21.40
CA ALA A 153 -20.81 14.67 21.86
C ALA A 153 -21.83 15.77 21.49
N ALA A 154 -23.10 15.37 21.42
CA ALA A 154 -24.20 16.28 21.12
C ALA A 154 -24.28 17.44 22.13
N GLY A 155 -24.41 18.66 21.61
CA GLY A 155 -24.50 19.89 22.42
C GLY A 155 -23.15 20.49 22.84
N MET A 156 -22.01 19.86 22.51
CA MET A 156 -20.70 20.50 22.69
C MET A 156 -20.40 21.51 21.58
N ASP A 157 -19.72 22.58 21.95
CA ASP A 157 -19.29 23.64 21.02
C ASP A 157 -18.15 23.17 20.11
N TYR A 158 -18.17 23.58 18.84
CA TYR A 158 -17.16 23.16 17.84
C TYR A 158 -15.75 23.66 18.16
N SER A 159 -15.60 24.77 18.89
CA SER A 159 -14.30 25.27 19.36
C SER A 159 -13.59 24.31 20.33
N THR A 160 -14.33 23.34 20.89
CA THR A 160 -13.75 22.33 21.80
C THR A 160 -12.98 21.23 21.06
N ILE A 161 -13.13 21.14 19.73
CA ILE A 161 -12.42 20.16 18.90
C ILE A 161 -10.91 20.32 19.09
N LYS A 162 -10.26 19.22 19.46
CA LYS A 162 -8.81 19.14 19.63
C LYS A 162 -8.14 18.64 18.36
N LYS A 163 -6.90 19.05 18.16
CA LYS A 163 -6.10 18.66 17.00
C LYS A 163 -5.91 17.15 16.97
N VAL A 164 -5.94 16.59 15.76
CA VAL A 164 -5.65 15.17 15.50
C VAL A 164 -4.38 15.07 14.67
N TYR A 165 -3.45 14.24 15.13
CA TYR A 165 -2.23 13.89 14.41
C TYR A 165 -2.38 12.44 13.91
N HIS A 166 -2.19 12.22 12.63
CA HIS A 166 -2.29 10.91 12.02
C HIS A 166 -0.93 10.45 11.51
N ILE A 167 -0.28 9.60 12.29
CA ILE A 167 1.04 9.03 12.02
C ILE A 167 0.87 7.70 11.29
N ASN A 168 1.35 7.63 10.05
CA ASN A 168 1.27 6.46 9.18
C ASN A 168 2.68 5.88 9.03
N LEU A 169 2.88 4.66 9.53
CA LEU A 169 4.10 3.88 9.40
C LEU A 169 4.00 2.94 8.21
N LEU A 170 4.74 3.22 7.15
CA LEU A 170 4.75 2.44 5.92
C LEU A 170 5.97 1.52 5.88
N TYR A 171 5.73 0.21 5.82
CA TYR A 171 6.75 -0.81 5.60
C TYR A 171 6.94 -1.12 4.10
N PHE A 172 6.70 -0.11 3.26
CA PHE A 172 6.89 -0.14 1.82
C PHE A 172 7.20 1.27 1.32
N THR A 173 7.83 1.37 0.15
CA THR A 173 8.06 2.65 -0.53
C THR A 173 6.83 3.04 -1.34
N PRO A 174 6.08 4.09 -0.96
CA PRO A 174 4.91 4.55 -1.73
C PRO A 174 5.31 5.17 -3.07
N ASP A 175 6.40 5.95 -3.08
CA ASP A 175 6.99 6.62 -4.24
C ASP A 175 8.51 6.67 -4.03
N LYS A 176 9.29 6.37 -5.08
CA LYS A 176 10.76 6.37 -5.04
C LYS A 176 11.36 7.76 -4.85
N ASN A 177 10.59 8.82 -5.12
CA ASN A 177 11.03 10.20 -4.97
C ASN A 177 10.60 10.82 -3.63
N MET A 178 9.91 10.05 -2.78
CA MET A 178 9.41 10.52 -1.49
C MET A 178 10.48 10.37 -0.41
N SER A 179 10.69 11.42 0.39
CA SER A 179 11.54 11.37 1.59
C SER A 179 11.02 10.34 2.61
N SER A 180 11.91 9.83 3.46
CA SER A 180 11.55 8.89 4.54
C SER A 180 10.47 9.43 5.50
N LEU A 181 10.36 10.75 5.65
CA LEU A 181 9.34 11.42 6.44
C LEU A 181 8.68 12.55 5.63
N CYS A 182 7.35 12.53 5.59
CA CYS A 182 6.53 13.57 4.98
C CYS A 182 5.47 14.06 5.99
N ARG A 183 5.23 15.37 6.01
CA ARG A 183 4.18 16.01 6.80
C ARG A 183 3.15 16.65 5.86
N GLY A 184 1.93 16.15 5.88
CA GLY A 184 0.77 16.82 5.33
C GLY A 184 0.12 17.73 6.37
N LYS A 185 0.01 19.02 6.09
CA LYS A 185 -0.75 19.99 6.88
C LYS A 185 -1.77 20.68 5.97
N THR A 186 -2.87 21.18 6.53
CA THR A 186 -3.75 22.08 5.77
C THR A 186 -3.09 23.46 5.69
N ILE A 187 -2.97 23.97 4.48
CA ILE A 187 -2.41 25.28 4.16
C ILE A 187 -3.48 26.04 3.40
N TYR A 188 -3.70 27.31 3.77
CA TYR A 188 -4.55 28.20 3.02
C TYR A 188 -3.67 29.07 2.14
N HIS A 189 -4.07 29.21 0.88
CA HIS A 189 -3.39 30.08 -0.07
C HIS A 189 -4.32 31.23 -0.40
N ASP A 190 -3.80 32.45 -0.39
CA ASP A 190 -4.44 33.53 -1.12
C ASP A 190 -4.41 33.16 -2.60
N ILE A 191 -5.56 33.28 -3.26
CA ILE A 191 -5.72 33.07 -4.70
C ILE A 191 -4.71 33.94 -5.48
N ASN A 192 -4.29 35.06 -4.89
CA ASN A 192 -3.35 36.01 -5.47
C ASN A 192 -1.89 35.86 -4.99
N ASN A 193 -1.47 34.64 -4.63
CA ASN A 193 -0.08 34.18 -4.69
C ASN A 193 0.75 34.19 -3.38
N GLU A 194 0.13 34.04 -2.20
CA GLU A 194 0.86 33.79 -0.95
C GLU A 194 0.26 32.63 -0.14
N GLU A 195 1.13 31.78 0.43
CA GLU A 195 0.75 30.85 1.50
C GLU A 195 0.50 31.67 2.77
N ILE A 196 -0.69 31.54 3.36
CA ILE A 196 -1.09 32.26 4.56
C ILE A 196 -1.61 31.26 5.57
N ASP A 197 -1.00 31.22 6.76
CA ASP A 197 -1.68 30.63 7.91
C ASP A 197 -2.75 31.62 8.38
N ILE A 198 -4.02 31.27 8.22
CA ILE A 198 -5.13 32.14 8.62
C ILE A 198 -5.15 32.24 10.14
N VAL A 199 -4.99 33.46 10.63
CA VAL A 199 -5.10 33.81 12.04
C VAL A 199 -6.42 34.51 12.28
N LEU A 200 -7.24 33.94 13.17
CA LEU A 200 -8.48 34.55 13.64
C LEU A 200 -8.24 35.11 15.04
N GLU A 201 -8.26 36.43 15.16
CA GLU A 201 -8.31 37.10 16.47
C GLU A 201 -9.76 37.26 16.89
N LEU A 202 -10.14 36.54 17.94
CA LEU A 202 -11.47 36.64 18.52
C LEU A 202 -11.52 37.82 19.49
N ASP A 203 -12.69 38.47 19.60
CA ASP A 203 -12.91 39.50 20.63
C ASP A 203 -13.10 38.90 22.04
N GLU A 204 -13.16 37.59 22.14
CA GLU A 204 -13.07 36.84 23.39
C GLU A 204 -11.69 36.97 24.03
N ARG A 205 -11.65 36.98 25.36
CA ARG A 205 -10.40 37.08 26.13
C ARG A 205 -10.14 35.82 26.94
N ASP A 206 -8.88 35.42 27.01
CA ASP A 206 -8.44 34.33 27.89
C ASP A 206 -8.53 34.74 29.37
N ARG A 207 -8.20 33.81 30.27
CA ARG A 207 -8.22 34.03 31.73
C ARG A 207 -7.28 35.16 32.18
N ASN A 208 -6.34 35.57 31.34
CA ASN A 208 -5.35 36.60 31.61
C ASN A 208 -5.72 37.93 30.93
N GLY A 209 -6.88 38.01 30.26
CA GLY A 209 -7.35 39.19 29.58
C GLY A 209 -6.76 39.41 28.19
N ASN A 210 -6.02 38.46 27.62
CA ASN A 210 -5.49 38.57 26.26
C ASN A 210 -6.55 38.14 25.24
N LYS A 211 -6.58 38.76 24.05
CA LYS A 211 -7.44 38.29 22.95
C LYS A 211 -7.08 36.85 22.61
N ILE A 212 -8.10 36.03 22.35
CA ILE A 212 -7.90 34.65 21.92
C ILE A 212 -7.52 34.67 20.44
N VAL A 213 -6.36 34.09 20.13
CA VAL A 213 -5.84 33.97 18.76
C VAL A 213 -5.91 32.52 18.33
N VAL A 214 -6.59 32.25 17.21
CA VAL A 214 -6.74 30.90 16.66
C VAL A 214 -6.04 30.84 15.30
N HIS A 215 -5.03 29.99 15.21
CA HIS A 215 -4.41 29.64 13.94
C HIS A 215 -5.18 28.49 13.31
N ALA A 216 -5.56 28.60 12.03
CA ALA A 216 -6.26 27.54 11.32
C ALA A 216 -5.40 26.25 11.26
N SER A 217 -4.08 26.39 11.15
CA SER A 217 -3.11 25.30 11.25
C SER A 217 -3.12 24.56 12.60
N ASN A 218 -3.54 25.21 13.69
CA ASN A 218 -3.62 24.60 15.03
C ASN A 218 -4.88 23.77 15.25
N VAL A 219 -5.91 23.92 14.40
CA VAL A 219 -7.16 23.17 14.49
C VAL A 219 -7.18 22.01 13.50
N THR A 220 -6.63 22.23 12.31
CA THR A 220 -6.63 21.24 11.23
C THR A 220 -5.71 20.05 11.54
N PRO A 221 -6.04 18.84 11.03
CA PRO A 221 -5.22 17.67 11.27
C PRO A 221 -3.86 17.72 10.58
N ASP A 222 -2.86 17.11 11.21
CA ASP A 222 -1.56 16.85 10.61
C ASP A 222 -1.44 15.37 10.27
N TYR A 223 -0.95 15.05 9.08
CA TYR A 223 -0.64 13.70 8.65
C TYR A 223 0.87 13.53 8.58
N PHE A 224 1.42 12.57 9.31
CA PHE A 224 2.80 12.14 9.15
C PHE A 224 2.81 10.83 8.37
N ILE A 225 3.59 10.77 7.30
CA ILE A 225 3.77 9.58 6.49
C ILE A 225 5.24 9.22 6.54
N ILE A 226 5.52 8.08 7.15
CA ILE A 226 6.88 7.62 7.47
C ILE A 226 7.14 6.36 6.66
N SER A 227 8.01 6.45 5.67
CA SER A 227 8.45 5.30 4.88
C SER A 227 9.71 4.71 5.50
N ILE A 228 9.54 3.57 6.19
CA ILE A 228 10.64 2.88 6.89
C ILE A 228 11.74 2.40 5.91
N PRO A 229 11.42 1.83 4.73
CA PRO A 229 12.46 1.37 3.81
C PRO A 229 13.39 2.49 3.32
N GLU A 230 12.84 3.69 3.10
CA GLU A 230 13.54 4.88 2.58
C GLU A 230 14.48 5.53 3.60
N PHE A 231 14.51 5.03 4.84
CA PHE A 231 15.51 5.47 5.82
C PHE A 231 16.86 4.81 5.54
N GLU A 232 17.74 5.49 4.81
CA GLU A 232 19.02 4.92 4.35
C GLU A 232 20.19 5.07 5.34
N LYS A 233 20.07 5.93 6.37
CA LYS A 233 21.20 6.23 7.26
C LYS A 233 21.56 5.04 8.15
N SER A 234 22.84 4.68 8.16
CA SER A 234 23.41 3.64 9.03
C SER A 234 23.66 4.13 10.46
N GLU A 235 23.86 5.44 10.63
CA GLU A 235 24.13 6.08 11.92
C GLU A 235 23.04 7.10 12.23
N SER A 236 22.50 7.02 13.45
CA SER A 236 21.56 7.99 13.95
C SER A 236 22.28 9.22 14.46
N THR A 237 21.73 10.40 14.18
CA THR A 237 22.23 11.70 14.65
C THR A 237 21.21 12.46 15.50
N SER A 238 20.04 11.88 15.72
CA SER A 238 18.96 12.50 16.51
C SER A 238 18.02 11.46 17.09
N VAL A 239 17.22 11.84 18.08
CA VAL A 239 16.21 10.97 18.71
C VAL A 239 15.22 10.38 17.67
N LEU A 240 14.85 11.16 16.64
CA LEU A 240 13.97 10.69 15.57
C LEU A 240 14.65 9.60 14.72
N GLU A 241 15.94 9.78 14.43
CA GLU A 241 16.71 8.82 13.65
C GLU A 241 16.97 7.53 14.45
N ASP A 242 17.09 7.59 15.78
CA ASP A 242 17.13 6.39 16.62
C ASP A 242 15.84 5.58 16.47
N TRP A 243 14.69 6.26 16.48
CA TRP A 243 13.40 5.61 16.27
C TRP A 243 13.28 4.98 14.89
N PHE A 244 13.75 5.67 13.84
CA PHE A 244 13.76 5.11 12.48
C PHE A 244 14.68 3.89 12.37
N TYR A 245 15.83 3.93 13.05
CA TYR A 245 16.72 2.77 13.15
C TYR A 245 16.03 1.60 13.86
N ILE A 246 15.39 1.83 15.01
CA ILE A 246 14.65 0.80 15.76
C ILE A 246 13.52 0.21 14.92
N LEU A 247 12.75 1.04 14.22
CA LEU A 247 11.64 0.63 13.35
C LEU A 247 12.09 -0.23 12.17
N LYS A 248 13.30 0.00 11.66
CA LYS A 248 13.87 -0.68 10.49
C LYS A 248 14.62 -1.96 10.85
N ASN A 249 15.39 -1.94 11.93
CA ASN A 249 16.34 -3.00 12.28
C ASN A 249 15.88 -3.87 13.46
N ASP A 250 14.80 -3.49 14.15
CA ASP A 250 14.32 -4.15 15.36
C ASP A 250 15.42 -4.32 16.43
N THR A 251 16.30 -3.32 16.53
CA THR A 251 17.40 -3.23 17.50
C THR A 251 17.64 -1.77 17.90
N VAL A 252 18.28 -1.56 19.06
CA VAL A 252 18.72 -0.22 19.49
C VAL A 252 20.05 0.11 18.76
N PRO A 253 20.23 1.33 18.22
CA PRO A 253 21.50 1.73 17.59
C PRO A 253 22.65 1.74 18.61
N GLU A 254 23.88 1.58 18.13
CA GLU A 254 25.08 1.61 18.99
C GLU A 254 25.33 3.01 19.57
N ILE A 255 25.08 4.05 18.78
CA ILE A 255 25.10 5.45 19.20
C ILE A 255 23.65 5.88 19.36
N GLU A 256 23.24 6.07 20.61
CA GLU A 256 21.88 6.41 21.00
C GLU A 256 21.79 7.85 21.54
N HIS A 257 20.77 8.57 21.07
CA HIS A 257 20.38 9.91 21.52
C HIS A 257 19.12 9.85 22.40
N LEU A 258 18.38 8.74 22.34
CA LEU A 258 17.26 8.45 23.21
C LEU A 258 17.66 8.55 24.68
N PRO A 259 16.76 9.01 25.57
CA PRO A 259 17.00 8.98 27.00
C PRO A 259 17.26 7.55 27.49
N GLN A 260 18.28 7.34 28.31
CA GLN A 260 18.65 6.00 28.81
C GLN A 260 17.48 5.27 29.51
N SER A 261 16.61 6.03 30.19
CA SER A 261 15.41 5.50 30.81
C SER A 261 14.47 4.84 29.79
N CYS A 262 14.29 5.48 28.63
CA CYS A 262 13.49 4.99 27.52
C CYS A 262 14.11 3.73 26.91
N ILE A 263 15.42 3.73 26.62
CA ILE A 263 16.14 2.55 26.10
C ILE A 263 15.99 1.36 27.04
N LYS A 264 16.18 1.56 28.35
CA LYS A 264 16.02 0.48 29.32
C LYS A 264 14.59 -0.09 29.32
N LYS A 265 13.58 0.76 29.12
CA LYS A 265 12.19 0.30 28.97
C LYS A 265 11.98 -0.47 27.66
N ILE A 266 12.54 0.00 26.55
CA ILE A 266 12.54 -0.70 25.26
C ILE A 266 13.18 -2.08 25.40
N GLU A 267 14.41 -2.17 25.90
CA GLU A 267 15.11 -3.44 26.11
C GLU A 267 14.38 -4.37 27.11
N ASN A 268 13.67 -3.84 28.10
CA ASN A 268 12.94 -4.69 29.04
C ASN A 268 11.63 -5.21 28.44
N LYS A 269 10.94 -4.39 27.67
CA LYS A 269 9.61 -4.71 27.15
C LYS A 269 9.67 -5.47 25.83
N LEU A 270 10.62 -5.13 24.96
CA LEU A 270 10.65 -5.55 23.56
C LEU A 270 11.71 -6.59 23.24
N THR A 271 12.71 -6.83 24.11
CA THR A 271 13.70 -7.90 23.84
C THR A 271 13.01 -9.25 23.75
N TYR A 272 13.10 -9.88 22.58
CA TYR A 272 12.41 -11.13 22.26
C TYR A 272 12.69 -12.23 23.30
N LEU A 273 13.95 -12.39 23.69
CA LEU A 273 14.37 -13.42 24.65
C LEU A 273 13.75 -13.25 26.05
N LYS A 274 13.41 -12.01 26.45
CA LYS A 274 12.78 -11.70 27.74
C LYS A 274 11.26 -11.93 27.73
N LEU A 275 10.66 -12.19 26.57
CA LEU A 275 9.22 -12.46 26.50
C LEU A 275 8.87 -13.83 27.12
N PRO A 276 7.70 -13.95 27.77
CA PRO A 276 7.10 -15.24 28.09
C PRO A 276 6.87 -16.08 26.84
N GLU A 277 6.91 -17.41 27.00
CA GLU A 277 6.80 -18.37 25.89
C GLU A 277 5.52 -18.19 25.05
N GLU A 278 4.39 -17.89 25.70
CA GLU A 278 3.13 -17.59 25.03
C GLU A 278 3.26 -16.39 24.07
N LYS A 279 3.92 -15.32 24.51
CA LYS A 279 4.14 -14.10 23.71
C LYS A 279 5.16 -14.33 22.60
N LYS A 280 6.18 -15.15 22.83
CA LYS A 280 7.13 -15.59 21.79
C LYS A 280 6.41 -16.34 20.68
N ASN A 281 5.61 -17.34 21.04
CA ASN A 281 4.80 -18.10 20.08
C ASN A 281 3.81 -17.22 19.32
N ALA A 282 3.18 -16.25 20.00
CA ALA A 282 2.29 -15.29 19.34
C ALA A 282 3.03 -14.40 18.34
N TYR A 283 4.24 -13.94 18.69
CA TYR A 283 5.08 -13.15 17.80
C TYR A 283 5.60 -13.97 16.60
N GLN A 284 6.06 -15.21 16.81
CA GLN A 284 6.47 -16.09 15.71
C GLN A 284 5.33 -16.33 14.72
N ARG A 285 4.11 -16.61 15.23
CA ARG A 285 2.92 -16.72 14.37
C ARG A 285 2.60 -15.42 13.64
N TYR A 286 2.84 -14.27 14.27
CA TYR A 286 2.66 -12.99 13.63
C TYR A 286 3.61 -12.84 12.43
N ILE A 287 4.91 -13.08 12.64
CA ILE A 287 5.92 -13.02 11.58
C ILE A 287 5.57 -13.98 10.45
N LEU A 288 5.32 -15.26 10.76
CA LEU A 288 4.94 -16.27 9.77
C LEU A 288 3.77 -15.82 8.89
N ARG A 289 2.71 -15.29 9.50
CA ARG A 289 1.54 -14.79 8.75
C ARG A 289 1.85 -13.58 7.86
N GLN A 290 2.78 -12.71 8.27
CA GLN A 290 3.20 -11.60 7.40
C GLN A 290 4.03 -12.14 6.22
N THR A 291 4.90 -13.11 6.49
CA THR A 291 5.73 -13.77 5.48
C THR A 291 4.88 -14.47 4.43
N GLU A 292 3.94 -15.31 4.85
CA GLU A 292 3.00 -16.01 3.96
C GLU A 292 2.25 -15.03 3.05
N LYS A 293 1.68 -13.95 3.61
CA LYS A 293 0.99 -12.92 2.84
C LYS A 293 1.89 -12.27 1.79
N GLN A 294 3.15 -12.02 2.13
CA GLN A 294 4.08 -11.40 1.20
C GLN A 294 4.47 -12.36 0.08
N ILE A 295 4.65 -13.65 0.39
CA ILE A 295 4.86 -14.72 -0.60
C ILE A 295 3.68 -14.76 -1.57
N ASP A 296 2.46 -14.83 -1.06
CA ASP A 296 1.24 -14.87 -1.87
C ASP A 296 1.13 -13.66 -2.80
N ILE A 297 1.41 -12.45 -2.29
CA ILE A 297 1.40 -11.22 -3.08
C ILE A 297 2.48 -11.25 -4.17
N ASN A 298 3.69 -11.71 -3.84
CA ASN A 298 4.79 -11.80 -4.80
C ASN A 298 4.48 -12.81 -5.90
N ARG A 299 3.92 -13.96 -5.53
CA ARG A 299 3.44 -14.98 -6.47
C ARG A 299 2.38 -14.41 -7.41
N ALA A 300 1.34 -13.77 -6.87
CA ALA A 300 0.28 -13.16 -7.67
C ALA A 300 0.81 -12.09 -8.64
N ARG A 301 1.83 -11.31 -8.24
CA ARG A 301 2.50 -10.33 -9.11
C ARG A 301 3.29 -11.00 -10.24
N ARG A 302 3.99 -12.11 -9.95
CA ARG A 302 4.74 -12.88 -10.94
C ARG A 302 3.80 -13.48 -11.97
N GLU A 303 2.78 -14.22 -11.52
CA GLU A 303 1.77 -14.84 -12.38
C GLU A 303 1.08 -13.78 -13.26
N GLY A 304 0.64 -12.66 -12.68
CA GLY A 304 0.02 -11.57 -13.44
C GLY A 304 0.95 -10.91 -14.47
N LYS A 305 2.26 -10.87 -14.21
CA LYS A 305 3.25 -10.38 -15.18
C LYS A 305 3.46 -11.37 -16.32
N GLU A 306 3.56 -12.66 -16.02
CA GLU A 306 3.72 -13.72 -17.01
C GLU A 306 2.49 -13.81 -17.93
N GLU A 307 1.28 -13.76 -17.36
CA GLU A 307 0.02 -13.68 -18.12
C GLU A 307 -0.02 -12.43 -19.00
N GLY A 308 0.34 -11.27 -18.45
CA GLY A 308 0.37 -10.01 -19.20
C GLY A 308 1.37 -10.03 -20.38
N ILE A 309 2.50 -10.71 -20.23
CA ILE A 309 3.48 -10.90 -21.32
C ILE A 309 2.88 -11.81 -22.40
N LYS A 310 2.32 -12.96 -22.02
CA LYS A 310 1.69 -13.90 -22.97
C LYS A 310 0.56 -13.24 -23.74
N GLU A 311 -0.34 -12.52 -23.07
CA GLU A 311 -1.40 -11.77 -23.73
C GLU A 311 -0.86 -10.69 -24.67
N GLY A 312 0.22 -10.01 -24.28
CA GLY A 312 0.90 -9.01 -25.09
C GLY A 312 1.49 -9.61 -26.37
N GLU A 313 2.16 -10.74 -26.27
CA GLU A 313 2.73 -11.48 -27.40
C GLU A 313 1.64 -11.98 -28.36
N GLU A 314 0.54 -12.51 -27.82
CA GLU A 314 -0.60 -12.94 -28.64
C GLU A 314 -1.26 -11.77 -29.38
N LYS A 315 -1.45 -10.62 -28.70
CA LYS A 315 -1.99 -9.41 -29.33
C LYS A 315 -1.05 -8.88 -30.41
N ALA A 316 0.25 -8.81 -30.12
CA ALA A 316 1.25 -8.37 -31.10
C ALA A 316 1.29 -9.28 -32.33
N LYS A 317 1.20 -10.60 -32.14
CA LYS A 317 1.13 -11.57 -33.25
C LYS A 317 -0.13 -11.35 -34.10
N LYS A 318 -1.30 -11.23 -33.47
CA LYS A 318 -2.57 -10.96 -34.16
C LYS A 318 -2.52 -9.64 -34.95
N GLU A 319 -1.98 -8.58 -34.38
CA GLU A 319 -1.82 -7.29 -35.06
C GLU A 319 -0.82 -7.37 -36.23
N PHE A 320 0.28 -8.09 -36.05
CA PHE A 320 1.26 -8.31 -37.11
C PHE A 320 0.63 -9.09 -38.28
N ASP A 321 -0.08 -10.19 -38.00
CA ASP A 321 -0.76 -10.99 -39.01
C ASP A 321 -1.82 -10.18 -39.76
N GLN A 322 -2.59 -9.36 -39.06
CA GLN A 322 -3.58 -8.44 -39.67
C GLN A 322 -2.91 -7.41 -40.59
N LYS A 323 -1.88 -6.70 -40.11
CA LYS A 323 -1.14 -5.72 -40.93
C LYS A 323 -0.46 -6.37 -42.13
N ASN A 324 0.05 -7.59 -41.98
CA ASN A 324 0.64 -8.34 -43.07
C ASN A 324 -0.44 -8.71 -44.11
N GLN A 325 -1.58 -9.24 -43.68
CA GLN A 325 -2.71 -9.51 -44.57
C GLN A 325 -3.20 -8.26 -45.30
N GLU A 326 -3.29 -7.12 -44.62
CA GLU A 326 -3.66 -5.84 -45.24
C GLU A 326 -2.62 -5.39 -46.28
N ARG A 327 -1.33 -5.53 -45.98
CA ARG A 327 -0.24 -5.25 -46.93
C ARG A 327 -0.33 -6.14 -48.17
N LYS A 328 -0.58 -7.44 -48.00
CA LYS A 328 -0.77 -8.41 -49.10
C LYS A 328 -1.97 -8.03 -49.96
N ARG A 329 -3.13 -7.75 -49.34
CA ARG A 329 -4.35 -7.29 -50.01
C ARG A 329 -4.09 -6.03 -50.83
N ARG A 330 -3.37 -5.05 -50.27
CA ARG A 330 -3.04 -3.79 -50.96
C ARG A 330 -2.17 -4.02 -52.19
N LYS A 331 -1.14 -4.86 -52.09
CA LYS A 331 -0.27 -5.21 -53.24
C LYS A 331 -1.08 -5.85 -54.38
N ILE A 332 -1.93 -6.82 -54.07
CA ILE A 332 -2.78 -7.49 -55.08
C ILE A 332 -3.80 -6.52 -55.66
N SER A 333 -4.46 -5.72 -54.82
CA SER A 333 -5.44 -4.72 -55.26
C SER A 333 -4.84 -3.71 -56.24
N ASN A 334 -3.58 -3.28 -56.02
CA ASN A 334 -2.88 -2.39 -56.96
C ASN A 334 -2.67 -3.06 -58.32
N ARG A 335 -2.25 -4.34 -58.36
CA ARG A 335 -2.08 -5.06 -59.63
C ARG A 335 -3.39 -5.29 -60.38
N VAL A 336 -4.48 -5.52 -59.65
CA VAL A 336 -5.82 -5.57 -60.24
C VAL A 336 -6.23 -4.20 -60.80
N ALA A 337 -5.88 -3.10 -60.11
CA ALA A 337 -6.14 -1.74 -60.57
C ALA A 337 -5.39 -1.42 -61.86
N ASP A 338 -4.11 -1.83 -61.95
CA ASP A 338 -3.23 -1.75 -63.12
C ASP A 338 -3.75 -2.54 -64.34
N GLY A 339 -4.77 -3.39 -64.17
CA GLY A 339 -5.42 -4.13 -65.25
C GLY A 339 -4.85 -5.52 -65.54
N LEU A 340 -3.98 -6.04 -64.67
CA LEU A 340 -3.41 -7.38 -64.85
C LEU A 340 -4.48 -8.47 -64.69
N GLY A 341 -4.35 -9.53 -65.52
CA GLY A 341 -5.18 -10.72 -65.44
C GLY A 341 -4.87 -11.59 -64.20
N PRO A 342 -5.81 -12.43 -63.74
CA PRO A 342 -5.58 -13.31 -62.59
C PRO A 342 -4.33 -14.19 -62.70
N ASP A 343 -4.10 -14.77 -63.88
CA ASP A 343 -2.97 -15.69 -64.11
C ASP A 343 -1.61 -14.97 -64.05
N ASP A 344 -1.56 -13.71 -64.48
CA ASP A 344 -0.34 -12.88 -64.41
C ASP A 344 -0.06 -12.44 -62.97
N ILE A 345 -1.11 -12.08 -62.21
CA ILE A 345 -0.99 -11.76 -60.78
C ILE A 345 -0.51 -12.98 -60.01
N LYS A 346 -1.05 -14.18 -60.30
CA LYS A 346 -0.56 -15.43 -59.72
C LYS A 346 0.91 -15.66 -60.02
N LYS A 347 1.35 -15.55 -61.28
CA LYS A 347 2.77 -15.69 -61.64
C LYS A 347 3.69 -14.71 -60.89
N ILE A 348 3.22 -13.49 -60.59
CA ILE A 348 4.01 -12.48 -59.87
C ILE A 348 4.18 -12.82 -58.38
N PHE A 349 3.18 -13.45 -57.74
CA PHE A 349 3.16 -13.67 -56.29
C PHE A 349 3.30 -15.14 -55.87
N CYS A 350 3.19 -16.11 -56.79
CA CYS A 350 3.24 -17.55 -56.49
C CYS A 350 4.66 -18.05 -56.12
N ASP A 351 5.70 -17.32 -56.49
CA ASP A 351 7.09 -17.62 -56.10
C ASP A 351 7.45 -17.03 -54.72
N ASP A 352 6.59 -16.20 -54.14
CA ASP A 352 6.77 -15.60 -52.82
C ASP A 352 6.14 -16.52 -51.76
N SER A 353 6.96 -17.11 -50.89
CA SER A 353 6.52 -18.03 -49.83
C SER A 353 5.51 -17.41 -48.86
N ASP A 354 5.35 -16.09 -48.90
CA ASP A 354 4.35 -15.37 -48.14
C ASP A 354 2.93 -15.51 -48.74
N TYR A 355 2.69 -16.15 -49.89
CA TYR A 355 1.36 -16.26 -50.49
C TYR A 355 0.99 -17.70 -50.85
N ASP A 356 -0.23 -18.09 -50.49
CA ASP A 356 -0.87 -19.31 -51.03
C ASP A 356 -1.75 -18.94 -52.24
N GLU A 357 -1.82 -19.82 -53.24
CA GLU A 357 -2.59 -19.59 -54.46
C GLU A 357 -4.08 -19.37 -54.16
N ALA A 358 -4.64 -20.09 -53.18
CA ALA A 358 -6.00 -19.90 -52.70
C ALA A 358 -6.22 -18.54 -52.01
N GLU A 359 -5.20 -18.02 -51.33
CA GLU A 359 -5.22 -16.70 -50.68
C GLU A 359 -5.18 -15.59 -51.74
N ILE A 360 -4.34 -15.74 -52.77
CA ILE A 360 -4.26 -14.83 -53.93
C ILE A 360 -5.62 -14.75 -54.63
N ASP A 361 -6.24 -15.88 -54.96
CA ASP A 361 -7.53 -15.94 -55.64
C ASP A 361 -8.64 -15.22 -54.86
N LYS A 362 -8.68 -15.44 -53.55
CA LYS A 362 -9.63 -14.76 -52.66
C LYS A 362 -9.41 -13.25 -52.69
N MET A 363 -8.16 -12.78 -52.58
CA MET A 363 -7.84 -11.35 -52.59
C MET A 363 -8.13 -10.69 -53.95
N ILE A 364 -7.88 -11.38 -55.08
CA ILE A 364 -8.26 -10.90 -56.43
C ILE A 364 -9.78 -10.73 -56.54
N LYS A 365 -10.56 -11.72 -56.06
CA LYS A 365 -12.03 -11.66 -56.07
C LYS A 365 -12.56 -10.50 -55.24
N GLU A 366 -12.00 -10.29 -54.05
CA GLU A 366 -12.35 -9.17 -53.18
C GLU A 366 -12.05 -7.81 -53.84
N ALA A 367 -10.87 -7.66 -54.47
CA ALA A 367 -10.48 -6.43 -55.18
C ALA A 367 -11.34 -6.12 -56.41
N LYS A 368 -11.75 -7.14 -57.18
CA LYS A 368 -12.69 -6.97 -58.32
C LYS A 368 -14.09 -6.57 -57.86
N ASN A 369 -14.55 -7.13 -56.74
CA ASN A 369 -15.85 -6.80 -56.14
C ASN A 369 -15.89 -5.38 -55.56
N SER A 370 -14.79 -4.88 -54.97
CA SER A 370 -14.71 -3.49 -54.50
C SER A 370 -14.69 -2.50 -55.66
N ARG A 371 -13.95 -2.79 -56.75
CA ARG A 371 -13.91 -1.95 -57.96
C ARG A 371 -15.28 -1.84 -58.65
N SER A 372 -16.01 -2.95 -58.77
CA SER A 372 -17.37 -2.95 -59.37
C SER A 372 -18.43 -2.26 -58.51
N ARG A 373 -18.26 -2.22 -57.18
CA ARG A 373 -19.11 -1.41 -56.28
C ARG A 373 -18.78 0.08 -56.38
N ALA A 374 -17.50 0.45 -56.47
CA ALA A 374 -17.08 1.84 -56.63
C ALA A 374 -17.63 2.44 -57.94
N THR A 375 -17.56 1.71 -59.06
CA THR A 375 -18.10 2.17 -60.36
C THR A 375 -19.63 2.27 -60.40
N ARG A 376 -20.36 1.48 -59.59
CA ARG A 376 -21.83 1.58 -59.45
C ARG A 376 -22.31 2.68 -58.51
N SER A 377 -21.43 3.29 -57.72
CA SER A 377 -21.76 4.39 -56.80
C SER A 377 -21.56 5.78 -57.41
N HIS A 378 -20.92 5.85 -58.59
CA HIS A 378 -20.56 7.08 -59.30
C HIS A 378 -21.25 7.23 -60.67
N GLY A 379 -22.20 6.34 -60.98
CA GLY A 379 -23.10 6.44 -62.13
C GLY A 379 -24.53 6.38 -61.64
#